data_AF-A0A924A8M2-F1
#
_entry.id   AF-A0A924A8M2-F1
#
_cell.length_a   1.000
_cell.length_b   1.000
_cell.length_c   1.000
_cell.angle_alpha   90.00
_cell.angle_beta   90.00
_cell.angle_gamma   90.00
#
_symmetry.space_group_name_H-M   'P 1'
#
loop_
_entity.id
_entity.type
_entity.pdbx_description
1 polymer ?
#
loop_
_entity_poly.entity_id
_entity_poly.type
_entity_poly.pdbx_seq_one_letter_code
_entity_poly.pdbx_strand_id
1 'polypeptide(L)' 'RLAWNPKKLKAFFKKEGIHKANVSVRGAAITPDEVYKLLDLKTGGDTFIFIAKMKTGTQLYLCEKITF' A
#
# COMPACT_ATOMS: atom_id res chain seq x y z
N ARG A 1 -3.85 8.63 5.36
CA ARG A 1 -4.60 8.20 4.15
C ARG A 1 -3.95 8.83 2.92
N LEU A 2 -3.67 8.04 1.90
CA LEU A 2 -3.08 8.52 0.64
C LEU A 2 -4.04 8.21 -0.51
N ALA A 3 -4.19 9.16 -1.44
CA ALA A 3 -4.95 8.93 -2.66
C ALA A 3 -4.25 7.85 -3.49
N TRP A 4 -5.03 6.94 -4.09
CA TRP A 4 -4.48 5.91 -4.96
C TRP A 4 -3.91 6.53 -6.24
N ASN A 5 -2.59 6.76 -6.26
CA ASN A 5 -1.82 7.19 -7.43
C ASN A 5 -0.49 6.43 -7.44
N PRO A 6 -0.37 5.32 -8.19
CA PRO A 6 0.80 4.44 -8.15
C PRO A 6 2.14 5.15 -8.36
N LYS A 7 2.20 6.15 -9.27
CA LYS A 7 3.44 6.89 -9.55
C LYS A 7 3.89 7.72 -8.35
N LYS A 8 2.96 8.47 -7.74
CA LYS A 8 3.25 9.28 -6.55
C LYS A 8 3.58 8.41 -5.34
N LEU A 9 2.86 7.30 -5.18
CA LEU A 9 3.08 6.34 -4.10
C LEU A 9 4.44 5.66 -4.22
N LYS A 10 4.83 5.19 -5.41
CA LYS A 10 6.17 4.62 -5.65
C LYS A 10 7.29 5.61 -5.28
N ALA A 11 7.15 6.87 -5.69
CA ALA A 11 8.11 7.92 -5.32
C ALA A 11 8.14 8.18 -3.81
N PHE A 12 6.98 8.18 -3.15
CA PHE A 12 6.85 8.31 -1.70
C PHE A 12 7.56 7.16 -0.97
N PHE A 13 7.24 5.90 -1.28
CA PHE A 13 7.87 4.73 -0.66
C PHE A 13 9.38 4.71 -0.86
N LYS A 14 9.87 5.07 -2.06
CA LYS A 14 11.31 5.18 -2.33
C LYS A 14 11.97 6.28 -1.48
N LYS A 15 11.31 7.43 -1.30
CA LYS A 15 11.81 8.54 -0.47
C LYS A 15 11.88 8.17 1.01
N GLU A 16 10.89 7.43 1.49
CA GLU A 16 10.81 6.95 2.89
C GLU A 16 11.69 5.71 3.14
N GLY A 17 12.40 5.18 2.14
CA GLY A 17 13.24 3.99 2.27
C GLY A 17 12.45 2.69 2.46
N ILE A 18 11.17 2.67 2.10
CA ILE A 18 10.28 1.52 2.25
C ILE A 18 10.43 0.63 1.00
N HIS A 19 11.04 -0.53 1.19
CA HIS A 19 11.25 -1.52 0.13
C HIS A 19 10.48 -2.84 0.34
N LYS A 20 9.91 -3.03 1.53
CA LYS A 20 9.14 -4.20 1.94
C LYS A 20 7.85 -3.75 2.62
N ALA A 21 6.73 -4.36 2.26
CA ALA A 21 5.46 -4.13 2.96
C ALA A 21 4.57 -5.38 2.96
N ASN A 22 3.67 -5.43 3.92
CA ASN A 22 2.54 -6.38 3.95
C ASN A 22 1.31 -5.69 3.35
N VAL A 23 0.86 -6.14 2.18
CA VAL A 23 -0.25 -5.54 1.46
C VAL A 23 -1.52 -6.34 1.70
N SER A 24 -2.60 -5.65 2.03
CA SER A 24 -3.95 -6.20 2.11
C SER A 24 -4.89 -5.35 1.26
N VAL A 25 -5.71 -6.00 0.43
CA VAL A 25 -6.66 -5.31 -0.45
C VAL A 25 -8.09 -5.77 -0.15
N ARG A 26 -9.02 -4.82 -0.02
CA ARG A 26 -10.44 -5.10 0.24
C ARG A 26 -11.36 -4.32 -0.71
N GLY A 27 -12.13 -5.04 -1.51
CA GLY A 27 -13.16 -4.47 -2.39
C GLY A 27 -12.64 -3.64 -3.57
N ALA A 28 -11.31 -3.50 -3.73
CA ALA A 28 -10.71 -2.89 -4.91
C ALA A 28 -10.47 -3.94 -6.00
N ALA A 29 -10.51 -3.53 -7.27
CA ALA A 29 -10.26 -4.39 -8.43
C ALA A 29 -8.76 -4.66 -8.69
N ILE A 30 -7.92 -4.47 -7.66
CA ILE A 30 -6.48 -4.69 -7.72
C ILE A 30 -6.10 -5.77 -6.72
N THR A 31 -5.19 -6.65 -7.09
CA THR A 31 -4.68 -7.71 -6.23
C THR A 31 -3.43 -7.24 -5.45
N PRO A 32 -3.11 -7.85 -4.29
CA PRO A 32 -1.86 -7.55 -3.59
C PRO A 32 -0.61 -7.68 -4.48
N ASP A 33 -0.55 -8.69 -5.36
CA ASP A 33 0.57 -8.90 -6.29
C ASP A 33 0.75 -7.76 -7.29
N GLU A 34 -0.35 -7.22 -7.81
CA GLU A 34 -0.29 -6.04 -8.68
C GLU A 34 0.19 -4.81 -7.92
N VAL A 35 -0.21 -4.65 -6.66
CA VAL A 35 0.26 -3.55 -5.81
C VAL A 35 1.77 -3.65 -5.60
N TYR A 36 2.29 -4.85 -5.30
CA TYR A 36 3.73 -5.09 -5.15
C TYR A 36 4.51 -4.70 -6.41
N LYS A 37 4.03 -5.12 -7.58
CA LYS A 37 4.65 -4.78 -8.87
C LYS A 37 4.57 -3.29 -9.19
N LEU A 38 3.43 -2.65 -8.97
CA LEU A 38 3.23 -1.23 -9.28
C LEU A 38 4.04 -0.30 -8.37
N LEU A 39 4.14 -0.64 -7.09
CA LEU A 39 4.84 0.15 -6.09
C LEU A 39 6.31 -0.24 -5.92
N ASP A 40 6.76 -1.31 -6.59
CA ASP A 40 8.13 -1.83 -6.50
C ASP A 40 8.50 -2.24 -5.07
N LEU A 41 7.56 -2.96 -4.44
CA LEU A 41 7.65 -3.42 -3.06
C LEU A 41 7.82 -4.93 -3.03
N LYS A 42 8.63 -5.41 -2.09
CA LYS A 42 8.70 -6.84 -1.73
C LYS A 42 7.72 -7.14 -0.60
N THR A 43 7.39 -8.43 -0.43
CA THR A 43 6.56 -8.90 0.68
C THR A 43 7.34 -8.82 2.02
N GLY A 44 6.61 -8.61 3.12
CA GLY A 44 7.15 -8.63 4.49
C GLY A 44 7.56 -7.25 5.04
N GLY A 45 8.40 -7.24 6.08
CA GLY A 45 8.82 -6.02 6.79
C GLY A 45 7.79 -5.51 7.81
N ASP A 46 8.06 -4.33 8.37
CA ASP A 46 7.25 -3.73 9.44
C ASP A 46 6.16 -2.78 8.92
N THR A 47 6.20 -2.45 7.63
CA THR A 47 5.20 -1.58 7.00
C THR A 47 3.98 -2.39 6.57
N PHE A 48 2.79 -1.94 6.97
CA PHE A 48 1.52 -2.53 6.52
C PHE A 48 0.80 -1.55 5.59
N ILE A 49 0.34 -2.04 4.45
CA ILE A 49 -0.40 -1.27 3.45
C ILE A 49 -1.79 -1.89 3.32
N PHE A 50 -2.82 -1.09 3.58
CA PHE A 50 -4.20 -1.49 3.39
C PHE A 50 -4.84 -0.66 2.28
N ILE A 51 -5.37 -1.32 1.25
CA ILE A 51 -6.02 -0.67 0.11
C ILE A 51 -7.50 -1.06 0.12
N ALA A 52 -8.36 -0.05 0.11
CA ALA A 52 -9.81 -0.25 0.15
C ALA A 52 -10.53 0.57 -0.91
N LYS A 53 -11.56 -0.02 -1.52
CA LYS A 53 -12.53 0.71 -2.34
C LYS A 53 -13.55 1.39 -1.42
N MET A 54 -13.53 2.71 -1.40
CA MET A 54 -14.52 3.56 -0.72
C MET A 54 -15.53 4.09 -1.74
N LYS A 55 -16.65 4.65 -1.27
CA LYS A 55 -17.63 5.36 -2.13
C LYS A 55 -17.00 6.46 -2.98
N THR A 56 -15.94 7.09 -2.46
CA THR A 56 -15.19 8.18 -3.11
C THR A 56 -14.03 7.70 -3.99
N GLY A 57 -13.84 6.39 -4.15
CA GLY A 57 -12.76 5.79 -4.93
C GLY A 57 -11.84 4.88 -4.12
N THR A 58 -10.75 4.42 -4.74
CA THR A 58 -9.76 3.56 -4.07
C THR A 58 -8.84 4.41 -3.19
N GLN A 59 -8.66 4.00 -1.93
CA GLN A 59 -7.78 4.66 -0.97
C GLN A 59 -6.71 3.70 -0.45
N LEU A 60 -5.54 4.26 -0.14
CA LEU A 60 -4.45 3.56 0.53
C LEU A 60 -4.27 4.09 1.95
N TYR A 61 -4.09 3.17 2.89
CA TYR A 61 -3.77 3.42 4.28
C TYR A 61 -2.41 2.79 4.56
N LEU A 62 -1.49 3.59 5.11
CA LEU A 62 -0.29 3.09 5.73
C LEU A 62 -0.65 2.78 7.18
N CYS A 63 -0.46 1.54 7.60
CA CYS A 63 -0.84 1.05 8.90
C CYS A 63 0.40 0.65 9.69
N GLU A 64 0.33 0.83 11.00
CA GLU A 64 1.33 0.37 11.96
C GLU A 64 0.74 -0.81 12.74
N LYS A 65 1.61 -1.76 13.11
CA LYS A 65 1.20 -2.88 13.96
C LYS A 65 1.00 -2.36 15.38
N ILE A 66 -0.17 -2.59 15.96
CA ILE A 66 -0.42 -2.33 17.38
C ILE A 66 0.23 -3.47 18.16
N THR A 67 1.25 -3.15 18.96
CA THR A 67 1.80 -4.05 19.98
C THR A 67 1.10 -3.78 21.31
N PHE A 68 0.55 -4.83 21.91
CA PHE A 68 -0.04 -4.83 23.25
C PHE A 68 1.00 -5.29 24.27
#